data_AF-A0A3B1DUP2-F1
#
_entry.id   AF-A0A3B1DUP2-F1
#
_cell.length_a   1.000
_cell.length_b   1.000
_cell.length_c   1.000
_cell.angle_alpha   90.00
_cell.angle_beta   90.00
_cell.angle_gamma   90.00
#
_symmetry.space_group_name_H-M   'P 1'
#
loop_
_entity.id
_entity.type
_entity.pdbx_description
1 polymer ?
#
loop_
_entity_poly.entity_id
_entity_poly.type
_entity_poly.pdbx_seq_one_letter_code
_entity_poly.pdbx_strand_id
1 'polypeptide(L)'
;MLVNLFAEETSEKKEEEMRIMKTMLMFVLALALSLVIVGSASAFLIDFEDGVNGAPVTDIPGISFLDYNGYASLYADCSLGSYNCSDMNGSYSYGGYYIYDNVGLWAGPNADAQGVIVDFTSNDGTWFSTGYSANSSFYVVAYLTDGSTVTASGGNNYGVGMDFLSVAASAGTYIDYVVLHDTGNYWVVDNMTGDASGVNVPEPGTMMLIGSGLIGLAFARRKMK
;
A
#
# COMPACT_ATOMS: atom_id res chain seq x y z
N MET A 1 -2.20 71.41 16.11
CA MET A 1 -3.24 70.61 15.43
C MET A 1 -2.63 69.62 14.44
N LEU A 2 -1.78 70.05 13.50
CA LEU A 2 -1.09 69.18 12.52
C LEU A 2 -0.21 68.06 13.13
N VAL A 3 0.48 68.32 14.25
CA VAL A 3 1.36 67.31 14.89
C VAL A 3 0.56 66.13 15.47
N ASN A 4 -0.67 66.36 15.94
CA ASN A 4 -1.50 65.28 16.49
C ASN A 4 -2.03 64.36 15.37
N LEU A 5 -2.31 64.92 14.19
CA LEU A 5 -2.75 64.15 13.02
C LEU A 5 -1.68 63.17 12.52
N PHE A 6 -0.42 63.58 12.47
CA PHE A 6 0.69 62.69 12.07
C PHE A 6 0.95 61.56 13.08
N ALA A 7 0.73 61.82 14.37
CA ALA A 7 0.88 60.81 15.42
C ALA A 7 -0.23 59.76 15.36
N GLU A 8 -1.44 60.15 14.97
CA GLU A 8 -2.61 59.27 14.86
C GLU A 8 -2.46 58.32 13.66
N GLU A 9 -2.11 58.85 12.48
CA GLU A 9 -1.89 58.08 11.24
C GLU A 9 -0.76 57.04 11.36
N THR A 10 0.31 57.38 12.10
CA THR A 10 1.41 56.43 12.35
C THR A 10 1.04 55.31 13.32
N SER A 11 0.03 55.51 14.18
CA SER A 11 -0.43 54.47 15.11
C SER A 11 -1.32 53.43 14.43
N GLU A 12 -2.26 53.87 13.58
CA GLU A 12 -3.20 53.00 12.86
C GLU A 12 -2.46 52.06 11.90
N LYS A 13 -1.49 52.59 11.14
CA LYS A 13 -0.67 51.78 10.23
C LYS A 13 0.10 50.67 10.96
N LYS A 14 0.62 50.98 12.14
CA LYS A 14 1.39 50.03 12.95
C LYS A 14 0.51 48.92 13.53
N GLU A 15 -0.74 49.25 13.85
CA GLU A 15 -1.74 48.27 14.30
C GLU A 15 -2.17 47.34 13.17
N GLU A 16 -2.37 47.86 11.96
CA GLU A 16 -2.68 47.06 10.77
C GLU A 16 -1.55 46.09 10.43
N GLU A 17 -0.29 46.56 10.38
CA GLU A 17 0.88 45.71 10.14
C GLU A 17 1.01 44.60 11.20
N MET A 18 0.75 44.92 12.47
CA MET A 18 0.78 43.95 13.57
C MET A 18 -0.33 42.90 13.43
N ARG A 19 -1.52 43.29 12.98
CA ARG A 19 -2.66 42.38 12.73
C ARG A 19 -2.36 41.43 11.57
N ILE A 20 -1.79 41.94 10.48
CA ILE A 20 -1.36 41.12 9.33
C ILE A 20 -0.28 40.12 9.77
N MET A 21 0.74 40.57 10.50
CA MET A 21 1.83 39.72 10.98
C MET A 21 1.33 38.61 11.91
N LYS A 22 0.41 38.91 12.85
CA LYS A 22 -0.20 37.91 13.73
C LYS A 22 -1.00 36.87 12.94
N THR A 23 -1.77 37.31 11.96
CA THR A 23 -2.58 36.41 11.12
C THR A 23 -1.69 35.49 10.29
N MET A 24 -0.62 36.04 9.71
CA MET A 24 0.36 35.27 8.95
C MET A 24 1.11 34.27 9.84
N LEU A 25 1.52 34.67 11.05
CA LEU A 25 2.18 33.79 12.01
C LEU A 25 1.26 32.65 12.46
N MET A 26 -0.02 32.92 12.76
CA MET A 26 -0.98 31.88 13.10
C MET A 26 -1.21 30.91 11.95
N PHE A 27 -1.24 31.40 10.71
CA PHE A 27 -1.37 30.55 9.53
C PHE A 27 -0.13 29.64 9.35
N VAL A 28 1.08 30.19 9.50
CA VAL A 28 2.33 29.40 9.43
C VAL A 28 2.40 28.36 10.54
N LEU A 29 1.99 28.71 11.77
CA LEU A 29 1.93 27.76 12.89
C LEU A 29 0.90 26.65 12.66
N ALA A 30 -0.29 26.98 12.16
CA ALA A 30 -1.31 25.98 11.82
C ALA A 30 -0.84 25.05 10.69
N LEU A 31 -0.14 25.59 9.68
CA LEU A 31 0.43 24.80 8.61
C LEU A 31 1.57 23.90 9.11
N ALA A 32 2.47 24.42 9.95
CA ALA A 32 3.54 23.62 10.53
C ALA A 32 2.99 22.51 11.44
N LEU A 33 1.99 22.81 12.27
CA LEU A 33 1.36 21.83 13.15
C LEU A 33 0.60 20.76 12.36
N SER A 34 -0.10 21.13 11.28
CA SER A 34 -0.75 20.16 10.41
C SER A 34 0.24 19.25 9.67
N LEU A 35 1.43 19.76 9.31
CA LEU A 35 2.51 18.96 8.73
C LEU A 35 3.14 17.98 9.75
N VAL A 36 3.19 18.34 11.03
CA VAL A 36 3.71 17.46 12.10
C VAL A 36 2.75 16.33 12.44
N ILE A 37 1.45 16.49 12.19
CA ILE A 37 0.43 15.45 12.44
C ILE A 37 0.32 14.45 11.27
N VAL A 38 1.00 14.69 10.15
CA VAL A 38 1.16 13.67 9.10
C VAL A 38 2.14 12.63 9.63
N GLY A 39 1.64 11.70 10.44
CA GLY A 39 2.36 10.46 10.74
C GLY A 39 2.79 9.83 9.42
N SER A 40 4.00 9.29 9.37
CA SER A 40 4.45 8.50 8.24
C SER A 40 3.49 7.32 8.08
N ALA A 41 2.48 7.46 7.22
CA ALA A 41 1.69 6.35 6.76
C ALA A 41 2.63 5.51 5.90
N SER A 42 3.24 4.50 6.51
CA SER A 42 3.93 3.45 5.77
C SER A 42 2.86 2.72 4.98
N ALA A 43 2.98 2.66 3.67
CA ALA A 43 2.15 1.83 2.83
C ALA A 43 3.04 1.22 1.77
N PHE A 44 2.90 -0.08 1.54
CA PHE A 44 3.65 -0.80 0.52
C PHE A 44 2.71 -1.30 -0.58
N LEU A 45 3.27 -1.52 -1.77
CA LEU A 45 2.63 -2.20 -2.89
C LEU A 45 3.62 -3.21 -3.47
N ILE A 46 3.20 -4.47 -3.59
CA ILE A 46 3.99 -5.52 -4.23
C ILE A 46 3.19 -5.99 -5.44
N ASP A 47 3.68 -5.66 -6.61
CA ASP A 47 3.13 -6.04 -7.93
C ASP A 47 3.90 -7.21 -8.56
N PHE A 48 4.98 -7.69 -7.94
CA PHE A 48 5.80 -8.84 -8.37
C PHE A 48 6.46 -8.74 -9.76
N GLU A 49 6.28 -7.65 -10.51
CA GLU A 49 6.68 -7.52 -11.92
C GLU A 49 8.21 -7.60 -12.16
N ASP A 50 9.02 -7.30 -11.15
CA ASP A 50 10.49 -7.44 -11.21
C ASP A 50 10.96 -8.91 -11.01
N GLY A 51 10.03 -9.82 -10.76
CA GLY A 51 10.28 -11.23 -10.48
C GLY A 51 10.79 -12.03 -11.68
N VAL A 52 11.62 -13.05 -11.39
CA VAL A 52 12.08 -14.02 -12.40
C VAL A 52 11.24 -15.29 -12.30
N ASN A 53 10.63 -15.72 -13.42
CA ASN A 53 9.78 -16.90 -13.45
C ASN A 53 10.37 -18.13 -12.73
N GLY A 54 9.60 -18.70 -11.79
CA GLY A 54 9.97 -19.88 -11.02
C GLY A 54 11.07 -19.66 -9.97
N ALA A 55 11.60 -18.44 -9.83
CA ALA A 55 12.52 -18.10 -8.77
C ALA A 55 11.78 -17.92 -7.44
N PRO A 56 12.43 -18.24 -6.30
CA PRO A 56 11.91 -17.93 -4.97
C PRO A 56 11.71 -16.42 -4.75
N VAL A 57 10.58 -16.03 -4.15
CA VAL A 57 10.32 -14.65 -3.71
C VAL A 57 11.08 -14.39 -2.40
N THR A 58 12.28 -13.83 -2.50
CA THR A 58 13.20 -13.61 -1.36
C THR A 58 13.84 -12.22 -1.34
N ASP A 59 13.47 -11.40 -2.30
CA ASP A 59 14.08 -10.11 -2.64
C ASP A 59 13.23 -8.91 -2.22
N ILE A 60 12.10 -9.15 -1.51
CA ILE A 60 11.23 -8.10 -0.97
C ILE A 60 11.70 -7.75 0.46
N PRO A 61 12.28 -6.56 0.69
CA PRO A 61 12.76 -6.19 2.02
C PRO A 61 11.63 -6.16 3.04
N GLY A 62 11.87 -6.73 4.23
CA GLY A 62 10.93 -6.70 5.35
C GLY A 62 9.80 -7.73 5.29
N ILE A 63 9.74 -8.57 4.24
CA ILE A 63 8.72 -9.62 4.08
C ILE A 63 9.38 -10.94 3.71
N SER A 64 8.89 -12.05 4.27
CA SER A 64 9.22 -13.39 3.79
C SER A 64 7.97 -14.16 3.36
N PHE A 65 8.14 -15.03 2.35
CA PHE A 65 7.07 -15.83 1.75
C PHE A 65 7.40 -17.31 1.85
N LEU A 66 7.08 -17.91 2.98
CA LEU A 66 7.39 -19.32 3.28
C LEU A 66 6.09 -20.08 3.58
N ASP A 67 6.02 -21.35 3.21
CA ASP A 67 4.97 -22.23 3.71
C ASP A 67 5.34 -22.84 5.08
N TYR A 68 4.44 -23.65 5.63
CA TYR A 68 4.65 -24.32 6.92
C TYR A 68 5.78 -25.38 6.92
N ASN A 69 6.25 -25.80 5.75
CA ASN A 69 7.39 -26.71 5.59
C ASN A 69 8.70 -25.95 5.28
N GLY A 70 8.66 -24.62 5.21
CA GLY A 70 9.79 -23.76 4.91
C GLY A 70 10.13 -23.67 3.42
N TYR A 71 9.24 -24.11 2.52
CA TYR A 71 9.40 -23.89 1.08
C TYR A 71 9.03 -22.45 0.73
N ALA A 72 9.84 -21.84 -0.14
CA ALA A 72 9.58 -20.50 -0.62
C ALA A 72 8.46 -20.48 -1.68
N SER A 73 7.64 -19.43 -1.64
CA SER A 73 6.76 -19.09 -2.76
C SER A 73 7.56 -18.69 -3.98
N LEU A 74 6.97 -18.84 -5.16
CA LEU A 74 7.62 -18.61 -6.44
C LEU A 74 6.96 -17.47 -7.19
N TYR A 75 7.76 -16.74 -7.95
CA TYR A 75 7.26 -15.88 -9.02
C TYR A 75 6.63 -16.74 -10.12
N ALA A 76 5.41 -16.41 -10.53
CA ALA A 76 4.69 -17.05 -11.61
C ALA A 76 4.52 -16.07 -12.77
N ASP A 77 5.37 -16.20 -13.80
CA ASP A 77 5.25 -15.40 -15.03
C ASP A 77 4.20 -16.02 -15.95
N CYS A 78 3.06 -15.35 -16.01
CA CYS A 78 1.90 -15.77 -16.76
C CYS A 78 2.05 -15.54 -18.26
N SER A 79 2.96 -14.66 -18.69
CA SER A 79 3.23 -14.41 -20.11
C SER A 79 3.86 -15.62 -20.82
N LEU A 80 4.44 -16.55 -20.06
CA LEU A 80 5.04 -17.79 -20.57
C LEU A 80 4.04 -18.94 -20.73
N GLY A 81 2.78 -18.76 -20.31
CA GLY A 81 1.72 -19.77 -20.43
C GLY A 81 1.87 -21.01 -19.55
N SER A 82 2.75 -21.00 -18.55
CA SER A 82 3.07 -22.18 -17.73
C SER A 82 2.19 -22.37 -16.48
N TYR A 83 1.36 -21.37 -16.12
CA TYR A 83 0.59 -21.36 -14.86
C TYR A 83 -0.92 -21.28 -15.07
N ASN A 84 -1.42 -21.54 -16.29
CA ASN A 84 -2.86 -21.51 -16.60
C ASN A 84 -3.52 -20.17 -16.20
N CYS A 85 -2.82 -19.07 -16.43
CA CYS A 85 -3.25 -17.72 -16.11
C CYS A 85 -3.38 -16.81 -17.34
N SER A 86 -4.05 -15.69 -17.14
CA SER A 86 -4.35 -14.62 -18.09
C SER A 86 -4.10 -13.26 -17.42
N ASP A 87 -3.75 -12.26 -18.22
CA ASP A 87 -3.68 -10.86 -17.77
C ASP A 87 -5.08 -10.23 -17.73
N MET A 88 -5.35 -9.44 -16.70
CA MET A 88 -6.58 -8.65 -16.54
C MET A 88 -6.81 -7.66 -17.70
N ASN A 89 -5.76 -7.17 -18.36
CA ASN A 89 -5.87 -6.27 -19.51
C ASN A 89 -6.07 -7.01 -20.85
N GLY A 90 -6.02 -8.35 -20.85
CA GLY A 90 -6.25 -9.18 -22.03
C GLY A 90 -5.06 -9.25 -23.00
N SER A 91 -3.85 -8.89 -22.56
CA SER A 91 -2.63 -8.93 -23.39
C SER A 91 -2.27 -10.36 -23.80
N TYR A 92 -2.56 -11.32 -22.93
CA TYR A 92 -2.46 -12.75 -23.19
C TYR A 92 -3.52 -13.51 -22.38
N SER A 93 -3.86 -14.72 -22.85
CA SER A 93 -4.80 -15.59 -22.15
C SER A 93 -4.43 -17.05 -22.36
N TYR A 94 -3.86 -17.67 -21.33
CA TYR A 94 -3.45 -19.07 -21.34
C TYR A 94 -4.27 -19.94 -20.38
N GLY A 95 -5.16 -19.33 -19.58
CA GLY A 95 -5.97 -20.06 -18.62
C GLY A 95 -6.93 -19.21 -17.80
N GLY A 96 -7.53 -19.81 -16.77
CA GLY A 96 -8.58 -19.18 -15.98
C GLY A 96 -8.12 -18.44 -14.72
N TYR A 97 -6.86 -18.54 -14.31
CA TYR A 97 -6.34 -17.67 -13.26
C TYR A 97 -6.07 -16.28 -13.82
N TYR A 98 -6.30 -15.23 -13.06
CA TYR A 98 -6.02 -13.86 -13.48
C TYR A 98 -5.00 -13.20 -12.57
N ILE A 99 -4.11 -12.41 -13.16
CA ILE A 99 -3.18 -11.49 -12.49
C ILE A 99 -3.25 -10.11 -13.18
N TYR A 100 -2.73 -9.08 -12.54
CA TYR A 100 -2.44 -7.82 -13.22
C TYR A 100 -1.06 -7.92 -13.87
N ASP A 101 -0.95 -7.40 -15.10
CA ASP A 101 0.30 -7.38 -15.86
C ASP A 101 0.88 -8.78 -16.15
N ASN A 102 2.04 -9.19 -15.60
CA ASN A 102 2.75 -10.40 -16.07
C ASN A 102 3.17 -11.40 -15.00
N VAL A 103 3.47 -10.94 -13.80
CA VAL A 103 4.07 -11.78 -12.76
C VAL A 103 3.22 -11.72 -11.51
N GLY A 104 2.82 -12.89 -11.00
CA GLY A 104 2.15 -13.00 -9.72
C GLY A 104 2.95 -13.85 -8.73
N LEU A 105 2.40 -13.99 -7.52
CA LEU A 105 2.88 -14.94 -6.53
C LEU A 105 2.07 -16.23 -6.56
N TRP A 106 2.78 -17.35 -6.55
CA TRP A 106 2.22 -18.69 -6.42
C TRP A 106 2.98 -19.48 -5.37
N ALA A 107 2.29 -20.33 -4.60
CA ALA A 107 2.92 -21.09 -3.52
C ALA A 107 3.98 -22.11 -4.00
N GLY A 108 3.94 -22.49 -5.28
CA GLY A 108 4.85 -23.48 -5.86
C GLY A 108 4.34 -24.91 -5.77
N PRO A 109 4.95 -25.88 -6.49
CA PRO A 109 4.44 -27.24 -6.60
C PRO A 109 4.58 -28.06 -5.31
N ASN A 110 5.44 -27.64 -4.38
CA ASN A 110 5.72 -28.33 -3.12
C ASN A 110 5.02 -27.67 -1.93
N ALA A 111 4.13 -26.70 -2.17
CA ALA A 111 3.48 -25.94 -1.11
C ALA A 111 2.65 -26.83 -0.20
N ASP A 112 2.74 -26.56 1.10
CA ASP A 112 1.84 -27.13 2.09
C ASP A 112 0.37 -26.70 1.82
N ALA A 113 -0.57 -27.60 2.08
CA ALA A 113 -2.00 -27.32 1.91
C ALA A 113 -2.53 -26.24 2.88
N GLN A 114 -1.78 -25.95 3.96
CA GLN A 114 -2.07 -24.86 4.89
C GLN A 114 -1.78 -23.47 4.28
N GLY A 115 -1.03 -23.40 3.17
CA GLY A 115 -0.80 -22.19 2.39
C GLY A 115 0.51 -21.46 2.66
N VAL A 116 0.58 -20.22 2.18
CA VAL A 116 1.77 -19.36 2.22
C VAL A 116 1.66 -18.38 3.38
N ILE A 117 2.70 -18.34 4.21
CA ILE A 117 2.90 -17.35 5.27
C ILE A 117 3.59 -16.14 4.64
N VAL A 118 2.92 -15.00 4.72
CA VAL A 118 3.46 -13.65 4.47
C VAL A 118 3.83 -13.07 5.82
N ASP A 119 5.10 -13.16 6.17
CA ASP A 119 5.64 -12.75 7.48
C ASP A 119 6.27 -11.35 7.38
N PHE A 120 5.75 -10.40 8.18
CA PHE A 120 6.23 -9.03 8.21
C PHE A 120 7.27 -8.87 9.30
N THR A 121 8.50 -8.47 8.98
CA THR A 121 9.57 -8.36 10.00
C THR A 121 9.27 -7.35 11.11
N SER A 122 8.41 -6.36 10.85
CA SER A 122 8.10 -5.26 11.77
C SER A 122 6.99 -5.56 12.77
N ASN A 123 6.06 -6.47 12.46
CA ASN A 123 4.88 -6.80 13.26
C ASN A 123 4.05 -5.57 13.71
N ASP A 124 3.95 -4.55 12.85
CA ASP A 124 3.28 -3.27 13.14
C ASP A 124 2.23 -2.88 12.09
N GLY A 125 1.94 -3.76 11.13
CA GLY A 125 0.87 -3.54 10.15
C GLY A 125 -0.50 -3.55 10.83
N THR A 126 -1.42 -2.70 10.39
CA THR A 126 -2.81 -2.66 10.85
C THR A 126 -3.79 -3.17 9.80
N TRP A 127 -3.38 -3.25 8.52
CA TRP A 127 -4.20 -3.85 7.48
C TRP A 127 -3.35 -4.49 6.38
N PHE A 128 -3.96 -5.45 5.69
CA PHE A 128 -3.37 -6.12 4.54
C PHE A 128 -4.45 -6.42 3.50
N SER A 129 -4.12 -6.28 2.23
CA SER A 129 -4.99 -6.62 1.11
C SER A 129 -4.19 -7.24 -0.02
N THR A 130 -4.83 -8.13 -0.78
CA THR A 130 -4.24 -8.76 -1.96
C THR A 130 -5.32 -9.02 -3.01
N GLY A 131 -4.95 -8.90 -4.28
CA GLY A 131 -5.73 -9.47 -5.37
C GLY A 131 -5.55 -10.98 -5.36
N TYR A 132 -6.64 -11.73 -5.58
CA TYR A 132 -6.59 -13.17 -5.73
C TYR A 132 -7.36 -13.67 -6.94
N SER A 133 -6.88 -14.76 -7.53
CA SER A 133 -7.64 -15.58 -8.47
C SER A 133 -7.51 -17.05 -8.09
N ALA A 134 -8.62 -17.73 -7.84
CA ALA A 134 -8.66 -19.07 -7.27
C ALA A 134 -9.77 -19.94 -7.86
N ASN A 135 -9.50 -21.24 -8.01
CA ASN A 135 -10.47 -22.26 -8.43
C ASN A 135 -11.23 -22.89 -7.25
N SER A 136 -10.99 -22.42 -6.04
CA SER A 136 -11.77 -22.77 -4.85
C SER A 136 -11.96 -21.53 -3.98
N SER A 137 -12.57 -21.67 -2.80
CA SER A 137 -12.63 -20.55 -1.85
C SER A 137 -11.23 -20.18 -1.40
N PHE A 138 -10.91 -18.88 -1.48
CA PHE A 138 -9.62 -18.33 -1.09
C PHE A 138 -9.74 -17.60 0.24
N TYR A 139 -8.70 -17.66 1.07
CA TYR A 139 -8.69 -17.13 2.42
C TYR A 139 -7.44 -16.28 2.64
N VAL A 140 -7.65 -15.15 3.32
CA VAL A 140 -6.61 -14.33 3.92
C VAL A 140 -6.82 -14.36 5.42
N VAL A 141 -5.90 -15.00 6.14
CA VAL A 141 -5.96 -15.15 7.60
C VAL A 141 -4.84 -14.33 8.22
N ALA A 142 -5.15 -13.18 8.82
CA ALA A 142 -4.20 -12.44 9.62
C ALA A 142 -4.12 -13.02 11.04
N TYR A 143 -2.90 -13.33 11.47
CA TYR A 143 -2.57 -13.62 12.85
C TYR A 143 -2.07 -12.34 13.50
N LEU A 144 -2.69 -11.96 14.60
CA LEU A 144 -2.41 -10.70 15.29
C LEU A 144 -1.39 -10.91 16.41
N THR A 145 -0.71 -9.85 16.80
CA THR A 145 0.33 -9.84 17.86
C THR A 145 -0.22 -10.19 19.26
N ASP A 146 -1.54 -10.16 19.45
CA ASP A 146 -2.21 -10.62 20.68
C ASP A 146 -2.61 -12.11 20.65
N GLY A 147 -2.29 -12.81 19.56
CA GLY A 147 -2.61 -14.23 19.34
C GLY A 147 -4.01 -14.49 18.77
N SER A 148 -4.81 -13.45 18.53
CA SER A 148 -6.10 -13.59 17.85
C SER A 148 -5.95 -13.64 16.32
N THR A 149 -7.03 -13.97 15.61
CA THR A 149 -7.03 -14.08 14.15
C THR A 149 -8.18 -13.29 13.53
N VAL A 150 -7.92 -12.67 12.38
CA VAL A 150 -8.94 -12.05 11.51
C VAL A 150 -8.91 -12.73 10.16
N THR A 151 -10.07 -13.17 9.66
CA THR A 151 -10.17 -13.90 8.40
C THR A 151 -11.09 -13.19 7.43
N ALA A 152 -10.61 -13.03 6.19
CA ALA A 152 -11.42 -12.71 5.03
C ALA A 152 -11.44 -13.90 4.07
N SER A 153 -12.57 -14.12 3.39
CA SER A 153 -12.71 -15.21 2.43
C SER A 153 -13.46 -14.77 1.19
N GLY A 154 -13.04 -15.29 0.05
CA GLY A 154 -13.63 -15.05 -1.26
C GLY A 154 -14.07 -16.34 -1.93
N GLY A 155 -15.04 -16.25 -2.84
CA GLY A 155 -15.48 -17.38 -3.66
C GLY A 155 -14.49 -17.71 -4.77
N ASN A 156 -14.74 -18.83 -5.46
CA ASN A 156 -14.06 -19.17 -6.71
C ASN A 156 -14.35 -18.08 -7.77
N ASN A 157 -13.29 -17.53 -8.36
CA ASN A 157 -13.33 -16.53 -9.43
C ASN A 157 -12.48 -16.95 -10.65
N TYR A 158 -12.18 -18.25 -10.78
CA TYR A 158 -11.53 -18.83 -11.94
C TYR A 158 -12.33 -18.58 -13.22
N GLY A 159 -11.69 -17.98 -14.23
CA GLY A 159 -12.29 -17.62 -15.51
C GLY A 159 -13.07 -16.30 -15.51
N VAL A 160 -13.12 -15.59 -14.39
CA VAL A 160 -13.93 -14.36 -14.24
C VAL A 160 -13.06 -13.11 -14.10
N GLY A 161 -11.92 -13.23 -13.43
CA GLY A 161 -11.01 -12.12 -13.15
C GLY A 161 -10.38 -12.26 -11.77
N MET A 162 -9.69 -11.20 -11.33
CA MET A 162 -9.25 -11.07 -9.95
C MET A 162 -10.32 -10.39 -9.09
N ASP A 163 -10.45 -10.84 -7.85
CA ASP A 163 -11.13 -10.12 -6.78
C ASP A 163 -10.12 -9.70 -5.72
N PHE A 164 -10.53 -8.90 -4.74
CA PHE A 164 -9.67 -8.45 -3.64
C PHE A 164 -10.25 -8.90 -2.30
N LEU A 165 -9.35 -9.34 -1.42
CA LEU A 165 -9.66 -9.55 0.00
C LEU A 165 -8.77 -8.67 0.84
N SER A 166 -9.32 -8.19 1.95
CA SER A 166 -8.60 -7.36 2.91
C SER A 166 -8.93 -7.78 4.33
N VAL A 167 -7.94 -7.66 5.20
CA VAL A 167 -8.05 -7.88 6.64
C VAL A 167 -7.52 -6.66 7.37
N ALA A 168 -8.11 -6.34 8.53
CA ALA A 168 -7.69 -5.23 9.36
C ALA A 168 -7.64 -5.67 10.82
N ALA A 169 -6.56 -5.31 11.51
CA ALA A 169 -6.39 -5.52 12.93
C ALA A 169 -7.34 -4.59 13.72
N SER A 170 -7.75 -5.03 14.91
CA SER A 170 -8.52 -4.20 15.82
C SER A 170 -7.63 -3.09 16.42
N ALA A 171 -8.25 -2.01 16.89
CA ALA A 171 -7.52 -0.90 17.48
C ALA A 171 -6.63 -1.37 18.66
N GLY A 172 -5.33 -1.08 18.60
CA GLY A 172 -4.35 -1.48 19.62
C GLY A 172 -3.73 -2.87 19.40
N THR A 173 -4.05 -3.52 18.28
CA THR A 173 -3.41 -4.78 17.83
C THR A 173 -2.77 -4.57 16.47
N TYR A 174 -1.80 -5.43 16.14
CA TYR A 174 -1.07 -5.39 14.87
C TYR A 174 -1.08 -6.78 14.23
N ILE A 175 -0.90 -6.83 12.92
CA ILE A 175 -0.69 -8.06 12.16
C ILE A 175 0.75 -8.50 12.41
N ASP A 176 0.90 -9.74 12.87
CA ASP A 176 2.18 -10.46 12.98
C ASP A 176 2.52 -11.04 11.59
N TYR A 177 1.66 -11.92 11.10
CA TYR A 177 1.77 -12.49 9.74
C TYR A 177 0.39 -12.78 9.14
N VAL A 178 0.37 -13.00 7.83
CA VAL A 178 -0.83 -13.40 7.08
C VAL A 178 -0.61 -14.78 6.46
N VAL A 179 -1.66 -15.60 6.43
CA VAL A 179 -1.67 -16.87 5.70
C VAL A 179 -2.63 -16.76 4.52
N LEU A 180 -2.09 -17.02 3.32
CA LEU A 180 -2.80 -17.05 2.05
C LEU A 180 -3.01 -18.50 1.66
N HIS A 181 -4.27 -18.93 1.55
CA HIS A 181 -4.55 -20.33 1.23
C HIS A 181 -5.90 -20.57 0.59
N ASP A 182 -6.03 -21.76 0.00
CA ASP A 182 -7.28 -22.34 -0.46
C ASP A 182 -7.37 -23.81 0.03
N THR A 183 -8.05 -24.70 -0.70
CA THR A 183 -8.13 -26.13 -0.37
C THR A 183 -7.03 -27.02 -0.94
N GLY A 184 -6.17 -26.55 -1.85
CA GLY A 184 -5.25 -27.43 -2.58
C GLY A 184 -4.21 -26.76 -3.48
N ASN A 185 -3.84 -25.52 -3.20
CA ASN A 185 -2.92 -24.69 -3.99
C ASN A 185 -3.44 -24.39 -5.41
N TYR A 186 -4.73 -24.07 -5.52
CA TYR A 186 -5.39 -23.69 -6.77
C TYR A 186 -5.68 -22.19 -6.80
N TRP A 187 -4.65 -21.38 -6.57
CA TRP A 187 -4.74 -19.94 -6.52
C TRP A 187 -3.45 -19.26 -6.99
N VAL A 188 -3.60 -18.02 -7.42
CA VAL A 188 -2.51 -17.05 -7.59
C VAL A 188 -2.93 -15.75 -6.92
N VAL A 189 -1.96 -14.98 -6.46
CA VAL A 189 -2.19 -13.66 -5.88
C VAL A 189 -1.28 -12.63 -6.50
N ASP A 190 -1.68 -11.39 -6.40
CA ASP A 190 -0.99 -10.25 -6.98
C ASP A 190 -1.39 -8.96 -6.25
N ASN A 191 -0.71 -7.84 -6.54
CA ASN A 191 -0.99 -6.50 -6.03
C ASN A 191 -1.25 -6.50 -4.52
N MET A 192 -0.28 -7.03 -3.77
CA MET A 192 -0.36 -7.02 -2.31
C MET A 192 -0.08 -5.62 -1.78
N THR A 193 -0.86 -5.18 -0.81
CA THR A 193 -0.66 -3.89 -0.17
C THR A 193 -1.01 -3.96 1.31
N GLY A 194 -0.35 -3.12 2.10
CA GLY A 194 -0.52 -3.05 3.54
C GLY A 194 0.30 -1.90 4.10
N ASP A 195 0.35 -1.78 5.42
CA ASP A 195 0.97 -0.67 6.13
C ASP A 195 2.07 -1.09 7.12
N ALA A 196 2.54 -2.34 7.05
CA ALA A 196 3.70 -2.78 7.81
C ALA A 196 4.93 -1.92 7.45
N SER A 197 5.68 -1.49 8.47
CA SER A 197 6.92 -0.74 8.26
C SER A 197 8.08 -1.64 7.83
N GLY A 198 9.16 -1.03 7.33
CA GLY A 198 10.34 -1.77 6.86
C GLY A 198 10.15 -2.47 5.51
N VAL A 199 8.92 -2.48 4.98
CA VAL A 199 8.63 -2.89 3.60
C VAL A 199 8.97 -1.75 2.66
N ASN A 200 10.23 -1.71 2.23
CA ASN A 200 10.72 -0.70 1.30
C ASN A 200 10.33 -1.09 -0.12
N VAL A 201 9.18 -0.59 -0.55
CA VAL A 201 8.82 -0.56 -1.96
C VAL A 201 9.26 0.80 -2.51
N PRO A 202 9.91 0.87 -3.68
CA PRO A 202 10.17 2.14 -4.35
C PRO A 202 8.87 2.96 -4.41
N GLU A 203 8.82 4.08 -3.69
CA GLU A 203 7.64 4.94 -3.69
C GLU A 203 7.28 5.30 -5.14
N PRO A 204 6.02 5.16 -5.56
CA PRO A 204 5.62 5.60 -6.89
C PRO A 204 5.98 7.08 -7.03
N GLY A 205 6.78 7.43 -8.04
CA GLY A 205 7.19 8.82 -8.31
C GLY A 205 6.01 9.80 -8.41
N THR A 206 4.80 9.29 -8.53
CA THR A 206 3.50 9.95 -8.34
C THR A 206 3.40 10.80 -7.07
N MET A 207 3.96 10.38 -5.92
CA MET A 207 3.91 11.20 -4.69
C MET A 207 4.76 12.47 -4.84
N MET A 208 5.95 12.33 -5.43
CA MET A 208 6.80 13.47 -5.79
C MET A 208 6.13 14.34 -6.86
N LEU A 209 5.41 13.74 -7.81
CA LEU A 209 4.69 14.45 -8.87
C LEU A 209 3.50 15.25 -8.31
N ILE A 210 2.71 14.69 -7.39
CA ILE A 210 1.61 15.40 -6.72
C ILE A 210 2.16 16.53 -5.87
N GLY A 211 3.21 16.27 -5.08
CA GLY A 211 3.88 17.30 -4.27
C GLY A 211 4.39 18.46 -5.13
N SER A 212 5.10 18.17 -6.22
CA SER A 212 5.61 19.19 -7.14
C SER A 212 4.50 19.90 -7.93
N GLY A 213 3.44 19.19 -8.32
CA GLY A 213 2.28 19.74 -9.00
C GLY A 213 1.52 20.77 -8.14
N LEU A 214 1.30 20.45 -6.86
CA LEU A 214 0.66 21.36 -5.90
C LEU A 214 1.51 22.61 -5.64
N ILE A 215 2.84 22.44 -5.52
CA ILE A 215 3.78 23.56 -5.40
C ILE A 215 3.69 24.45 -6.65
N GLY A 216 3.69 23.86 -7.86
CA GLY A 216 3.53 24.59 -9.12
C GLY A 216 2.24 25.41 -9.18
N LEU A 217 1.11 24.82 -8.78
CA LEU A 217 -0.19 25.49 -8.68
C LEU A 217 -0.18 26.67 -7.72
N ALA A 218 0.47 26.53 -6.55
CA ALA A 218 0.59 27.60 -5.57
C ALA A 218 1.37 28.80 -6.14
N PHE A 219 2.47 28.55 -6.86
CA PHE A 219 3.24 29.61 -7.52
C PHE A 219 2.48 30.27 -8.68
N ALA A 220 1.77 29.49 -9.50
CA ALA A 220 0.95 30.03 -10.59
C ALA A 220 -0.14 30.98 -10.06
N ARG A 221 -0.79 30.64 -8.95
CA ARG A 221 -1.83 31.48 -8.33
C ARG A 221 -1.28 32.81 -7.78
N ARG A 222 -0.02 32.84 -7.34
CA ARG A 222 0.63 34.05 -6.81
C ARG A 222 0.95 35.08 -7.90
N LYS A 223 1.15 34.64 -9.14
CA LYS A 223 1.49 35.52 -10.27
C LYS A 223 0.26 36.16 -10.95
N MET A 224 -0.95 35.66 -10.62
CA MET A 224 -2.22 36.14 -11.17
C MET A 224 -2.93 37.18 -10.28
N LYS A 225 -2.28 37.63 -9.20
CA LYS A 225 -2.69 38.78 -8.38
C LYS A 225 -1.64 39.86 -8.49
#